data_AF-A0A843Z3Z2-F1
#
_entry.id   AF-A0A843Z3Z2-F1
#
_cell.length_a   1.000
_cell.length_b   1.000
_cell.length_c   1.000
_cell.angle_alpha   90.00
_cell.angle_beta   90.00
_cell.angle_gamma   90.00
#
_symmetry.space_group_name_H-M   'P 1'
#
loop_
_entity.id
_entity.type
_entity.pdbx_description
1 polymer ?
#
loop_
_entity_poly.entity_id
_entity_poly.type
_entity_poly.pdbx_seq_one_letter_code
_entity_poly.pdbx_strand_id
1 'polypeptide(L)' 'MAIDGKKVNRPLKMTDYGSWFTGFSPRKPTQIHFDERLLDMSICTQEWFGNLLGKHQKLKDTDDTYILKGFKKHNVRNN' A
#
# COMPACT_ATOMS: atom_id res chain seq x y z
N MET A 1 -22.22 -12.23 12.13
CA MET A 1 -22.30 -12.26 10.65
C MET A 1 -20.89 -12.03 10.11
N ALA A 2 -20.17 -13.07 9.71
CA ALA A 2 -18.77 -12.95 9.30
C ALA A 2 -18.68 -12.65 7.79
N ILE A 3 -18.20 -11.46 7.46
CA ILE A 3 -17.74 -11.11 6.10
C ILE A 3 -16.38 -11.75 5.90
N ASP A 4 -16.35 -13.02 5.48
CA ASP A 4 -15.12 -13.72 5.13
C ASP A 4 -14.65 -13.27 3.73
N GLY A 5 -14.11 -12.05 3.67
CA GLY A 5 -13.58 -11.46 2.45
C GLY A 5 -12.21 -12.05 2.12
N LYS A 6 -12.06 -12.66 0.93
CA LYS A 6 -10.77 -13.18 0.45
C LYS A 6 -9.72 -12.07 0.48
N LYS A 7 -8.61 -12.28 1.19
CA LYS A 7 -7.45 -11.38 1.16
C LYS A 7 -6.49 -11.81 0.06
N VAL A 8 -5.88 -10.85 -0.63
CA VAL A 8 -4.87 -11.09 -1.67
C VAL A 8 -3.68 -10.20 -1.39
N ASN A 9 -2.48 -10.79 -1.40
CA ASN A 9 -1.23 -10.04 -1.35
C ASN A 9 -0.69 -9.93 -2.77
N ARG A 10 -0.37 -8.72 -3.23
CA ARG A 10 0.25 -8.49 -4.54
C ARG A 10 1.14 -7.25 -4.53
N PRO A 11 2.08 -7.10 -5.48
CA PRO A 11 2.79 -5.85 -5.68
C PRO A 11 1.82 -4.69 -5.94
N LEU A 12 2.23 -3.50 -5.53
CA LEU A 12 1.55 -2.26 -5.85
C LEU A 12 1.62 -1.98 -7.36
N LYS A 13 0.58 -1.34 -7.88
CA LYS A 13 0.49 -0.85 -9.27
C LYS A 13 0.20 0.65 -9.24
N MET A 14 0.45 1.35 -10.35
CA MET A 14 0.15 2.78 -10.45
C MET A 14 -1.31 3.12 -10.12
N THR A 15 -2.25 2.24 -10.50
CA THR A 15 -3.68 2.40 -10.18
C THR A 15 -4.00 2.33 -8.69
N ASP A 16 -3.08 1.87 -7.85
CA ASP A 16 -3.26 1.82 -6.40
C ASP A 16 -2.92 3.15 -5.72
N TYR A 17 -2.31 4.12 -6.42
CA TYR A 17 -1.79 5.37 -5.84
C TYR A 17 -2.81 6.08 -4.94
N GLY A 18 -4.03 6.33 -5.43
CA GLY A 18 -5.06 7.03 -4.65
C GLY A 18 -5.41 6.29 -3.36
N SER A 19 -5.63 4.97 -3.44
CA SER A 19 -5.93 4.14 -2.26
C SER A 19 -4.76 4.03 -1.29
N TRP A 20 -3.54 4.09 -1.81
CA TRP A 20 -2.31 4.06 -1.02
C TRP A 20 -2.13 5.40 -0.31
N PHE A 21 -2.21 6.51 -1.02
CA PHE A 21 -2.04 7.86 -0.47
C PHE A 21 -3.09 8.16 0.60
N THR A 22 -4.38 7.92 0.32
CA THR A 22 -5.45 8.12 1.30
C THR A 22 -5.31 7.23 2.53
N GLY A 23 -4.71 6.04 2.39
CA GLY A 23 -4.45 5.17 3.54
C GLY A 23 -3.31 5.65 4.45
N PHE A 24 -2.35 6.41 3.90
CA PHE A 24 -1.16 6.87 4.62
C PHE A 24 -1.16 8.36 4.97
N SER A 25 -1.95 9.19 4.27
CA SER A 25 -2.10 10.63 4.54
C SER A 25 -2.69 10.95 5.92
N PRO A 26 -3.74 10.26 6.41
CA PRO A 26 -4.31 10.54 7.73
C PRO A 26 -3.56 9.80 8.85
N ARG A 27 -2.23 9.77 8.81
CA ARG A 27 -1.43 9.18 9.90
C ARG A 27 -1.69 9.98 11.18
N LYS A 28 -2.04 9.27 12.25
CA LYS A 28 -2.10 9.87 13.59
C LYS A 28 -0.66 10.10 14.08
N PRO A 29 -0.44 11.06 14.99
CA PRO A 29 0.81 11.13 15.73
C PRO A 29 1.14 9.77 16.35
N THR A 30 2.43 9.45 16.49
CA THR A 30 2.95 8.19 17.07
C THR A 30 2.07 7.70 18.22
N GLN A 31 1.41 6.55 18.04
CA GLN A 31 0.49 6.02 19.05
C GLN A 31 1.20 5.12 20.09
N ILE A 32 2.35 4.56 19.73
CA ILE A 32 3.17 3.67 20.56
C ILE A 32 4.65 3.84 20.22
N HIS A 33 5.56 3.38 21.10
CA HIS A 33 7.01 3.54 20.94
C HIS A 33 7.62 2.93 19.66
N PHE A 34 6.90 2.01 19.00
CA PHE A 34 7.35 1.34 17.77
C PHE A 34 6.84 1.99 16.48
N ASP A 35 6.02 3.04 16.58
CA ASP A 35 5.44 3.69 15.42
C ASP A 35 6.39 4.77 14.89
N GLU A 36 6.89 4.56 13.68
CA GLU A 36 7.63 5.58 12.96
C GLU A 36 6.72 6.81 12.79
N ARG A 37 7.25 7.97 13.12
CA ARG A 37 6.53 9.24 13.26
C ARG A 37 5.68 9.60 12.04
N LEU A 38 4.88 10.66 12.20
CA LEU A 38 4.13 11.29 11.10
C LEU A 38 5.04 11.45 9.87
N LEU A 39 4.68 10.79 8.76
CA LEU A 39 5.38 10.97 7.49
C LEU A 39 4.83 12.22 6.82
N ASP A 40 5.73 13.06 6.31
CA ASP A 40 5.34 14.09 5.37
C ASP A 40 4.92 13.42 4.06
N MET A 41 3.61 13.40 3.81
CA MET A 41 3.04 12.80 2.62
C MET A 41 3.01 13.77 1.44
N SER A 42 3.33 15.06 1.63
CA SER A 42 3.30 16.05 0.54
C SER A 42 4.30 15.72 -0.58
N ILE A 43 5.40 15.05 -0.25
CA ILE A 43 6.41 14.58 -1.20
C ILE A 43 5.98 13.36 -2.01
N CYS A 44 4.96 12.62 -1.54
CA CYS A 44 4.53 11.36 -2.14
C CYS A 44 3.58 11.59 -3.31
N THR A 45 4.02 12.34 -4.33
CA THR A 45 3.28 12.57 -5.57
C THR A 45 3.07 11.27 -6.38
N GLN A 46 2.23 11.32 -7.41
CA GLN A 46 2.04 10.17 -8.31
C GLN A 46 3.34 9.79 -9.04
N GLU A 47 4.16 10.77 -9.41
CA GLU A 47 5.50 10.53 -10.00
C GLU A 47 6.43 9.86 -8.98
N TRP A 48 6.49 10.39 -7.76
CA TRP A 48 7.26 9.79 -6.67
C TRP A 48 6.84 8.34 -6.42
N PHE A 49 5.52 8.08 -6.44
CA PHE A 49 4.97 6.74 -6.30
C PHE A 49 5.39 5.83 -7.46
N GLY A 50 5.41 6.31 -8.70
CA GLY A 50 5.95 5.58 -9.85
C GLY A 50 7.42 5.20 -9.66
N ASN A 51 8.24 6.12 -9.15
CA ASN A 51 9.64 5.85 -8.82
C ASN A 51 9.79 4.81 -7.70
N LEU A 52 8.91 4.83 -6.69
CA LEU A 52 8.84 3.80 -5.65
C LEU A 52 8.55 2.42 -6.26
N LEU A 53 7.55 2.31 -7.15
CA LEU A 53 7.24 1.05 -7.83
C LEU A 53 8.42 0.54 -8.68
N GLY A 54 9.11 1.43 -9.38
CA GLY A 54 10.31 1.08 -10.14
C GLY A 54 11.43 0.51 -9.25
N LYS A 55 11.64 1.09 -8.06
CA LYS A 55 12.59 0.54 -7.07
C LYS A 55 12.16 -0.85 -6.59
N HIS A 56 10.89 -1.04 -6.24
CA HIS A 56 10.37 -2.34 -5.81
C HIS A 56 10.47 -3.40 -6.91
N GLN A 57 10.25 -3.02 -8.17
CA GLN A 57 10.39 -3.94 -9.30
C GLN A 57 11.85 -4.39 -9.46
N LYS A 58 12.81 -3.48 -9.39
CA LYS A 58 14.24 -3.83 -9.45
C LYS A 58 14.65 -4.82 -8.36
N LEU A 59 14.21 -4.60 -7.12
CA LEU A 59 14.50 -5.52 -6.00
C LEU A 59 13.91 -6.91 -6.23
N LYS A 60 12.72 -6.96 -6.84
CA LYS A 60 12.07 -8.20 -7.22
C LYS A 60 12.82 -8.91 -8.35
N ASP A 61 13.26 -8.17 -9.36
CA ASP A 61 13.94 -8.72 -10.54
C ASP A 61 15.30 -9.34 -10.19
N THR A 62 15.92 -8.90 -9.09
CA THR A 62 17.18 -9.45 -8.58
C THR A 62 16.99 -10.52 -7.50
N ASP A 63 15.76 -10.98 -7.24
CA ASP A 63 15.42 -11.91 -6.15
C ASP A 63 15.88 -11.43 -4.76
N ASP A 64 16.09 -10.12 -4.58
CA ASP A 64 16.59 -9.56 -3.33
C ASP A 64 15.45 -9.37 -2.33
N THR A 65 14.40 -8.64 -2.73
CA THR A 65 13.31 -8.29 -1.83
C THR A 65 11.96 -8.27 -2.56
N TYR A 66 10.95 -8.86 -1.91
CA TYR A 66 9.56 -8.89 -2.38
C TYR A 66 8.64 -8.02 -1.50
N ILE A 67 8.18 -6.89 -2.04
CA ILE A 67 7.30 -5.95 -1.32
C ILE A 67 5.86 -6.09 -1.82
N LEU A 68 4.97 -6.54 -0.94
CA LEU A 68 3.56 -6.83 -1.24
C LEU A 68 2.62 -6.02 -0.34
N LYS A 69 1.52 -5.51 -0.90
CA LYS A 69 0.42 -4.92 -0.13
C LYS A 69 -0.70 -5.95 0.01
N GLY A 70 -1.30 -6.00 1.19
CA GLY A 70 -2.51 -6.77 1.44
C GLY A 70 -3.76 -6.03 0.96
N PHE A 71 -4.58 -6.70 0.17
CA PHE A 71 -5.85 -6.19 -0.36
C PHE A 71 -7.00 -7.07 0.15
N LYS A 72 -8.12 -6.43 0.51
CA LYS A 72 -9.38 -7.14 0.76
C LYS A 72 -10.15 -7.19 -0.56
N LYS A 73 -10.50 -8.40 -1.04
CA LYS A 73 -11.50 -8.52 -2.11
C LYS A 73 -12.88 -8.28 -1.50
N HIS A 74 -13.61 -7.33 -2.05
CA HIS A 74 -15.04 -7.26 -1.84
C HIS A 74 -15.69 -8.36 -2.67
N ASN A 75 -16.45 -9.26 -2.03
CA ASN A 75 -17.34 -10.14 -2.76
C ASN A 75 -18.47 -9.26 -3.30
N VAL A 76 -18.57 -9.15 -4.63
CA VAL A 76 -19.76 -8.58 -5.26
C VAL A 76 -20.86 -9.62 -5.08
N ARG A 77 -21.83 -9.34 -4.20
CA ARG A 77 -23.09 -10.09 -4.19
C ARG A 77 -23.94 -9.51 -5.31
N ASN A 78 -24.06 -10.24 -6.41
CA ASN A 78 -25.11 -9.95 -7.39
C ASN A 78 -26.44 -10.29 -6.70
N ASN A 79 -27.33 -9.30 -6.62
CA ASN A 79 -28.71 -9.48 -6.18
C ASN A 79 -29.56 -9.98 -7.34
#